data_AF-A0A7R7XLD9-F1
#
_entry.id   AF-A0A7R7XLD9-F1
#
_cell.length_a   1.000
_cell.length_b   1.000
_cell.length_c   1.000
_cell.angle_alpha   90.00
_cell.angle_beta   90.00
_cell.angle_gamma   90.00
#
_symmetry.space_group_name_H-M   'P 1'
#
loop_
_entity.id
_entity.type
_entity.pdbx_description
1 polymer ?
#
loop_
_entity_poly.entity_id
_entity_poly.type
_entity_poly.pdbx_seq_one_letter_code
_entity_poly.pdbx_strand_id
1 'polypeptide(L)'
;MTTLLKTIPVSLLSVLLAHAAFSRFSHGKFAPWWYAFQIYHAPDDGSTAAIITPYIDLLISVVLLFGRQSLRISAAAVSLLFFVIGLAMQVAAGKKYIGDVALVVLGITAVWGILTTSEETRGNQASAFSRGFWVISISAVLFQLFIAFY
;
A
#
# COMPACT_ATOMS: atom_id res chain seq x y z
N MET A 1 9.50 8.82 20.53
CA MET A 1 9.52 8.58 19.05
C MET A 1 8.84 9.74 18.36
N THR A 2 9.49 10.35 17.37
CA THR A 2 8.93 11.46 16.59
C THR A 2 7.70 11.00 15.81
N THR A 3 6.68 11.87 15.72
CA THR A 3 5.42 11.62 14.98
C THR A 3 5.66 11.15 13.56
N LEU A 4 6.74 11.63 12.94
CA LEU A 4 7.17 11.28 11.59
C LEU A 4 7.38 9.75 11.41
N LEU A 5 8.05 9.09 12.35
CA LEU A 5 8.33 7.66 12.29
C LEU A 5 7.06 6.81 12.37
N LYS A 6 6.00 7.33 13.01
CA LYS A 6 4.71 6.65 13.12
C LYS A 6 3.85 6.81 11.86
N THR A 7 4.03 7.92 11.13
CA THR A 7 3.23 8.22 9.92
C THR A 7 3.80 7.62 8.64
N ILE A 8 5.13 7.45 8.56
CA ILE A 8 5.80 6.92 7.35
C ILE A 8 5.20 5.56 6.91
N PRO A 9 5.03 4.56 7.79
CA PRO A 9 4.50 3.26 7.38
C PRO A 9 3.09 3.35 6.79
N VAL A 10 2.25 4.23 7.33
CA VAL A 10 0.86 4.42 6.87
C VAL A 10 0.83 5.06 5.49
N SER A 11 1.67 6.08 5.28
CA SER A 11 1.81 6.73 3.97
C SER A 11 2.39 5.77 2.94
N LEU A 12 3.40 4.98 3.30
CA LEU A 12 3.97 3.96 2.43
C LEU A 12 2.95 2.89 2.05
N LEU A 13 2.17 2.38 3.01
CA LEU A 13 1.11 1.43 2.75
C LEU A 13 0.06 2.00 1.79
N SER A 14 -0.37 3.24 2.00
CA SER A 14 -1.31 3.91 1.10
C SER A 14 -0.75 4.07 -0.31
N VAL A 15 0.49 4.56 -0.46
CA VAL A 15 1.14 4.72 -1.77
C VAL A 15 1.26 3.38 -2.48
N LEU A 16 1.64 2.32 -1.76
CA LEU A 16 1.75 0.97 -2.31
C LEU A 16 0.41 0.45 -2.83
N LEU A 17 -0.67 0.63 -2.08
CA LEU A 17 -2.02 0.21 -2.49
C LEU A 17 -2.55 1.06 -3.66
N ALA A 18 -2.30 2.37 -3.65
CA ALA A 18 -2.62 3.22 -4.80
C ALA A 18 -1.85 2.79 -6.05
N HIS A 19 -0.58 2.43 -5.89
CA HIS A 19 0.26 1.93 -6.96
C HIS A 19 -0.23 0.57 -7.47
N ALA A 20 -0.65 -0.33 -6.58
CA ALA A 20 -1.25 -1.62 -6.90
C ALA A 20 -2.57 -1.50 -7.68
N ALA A 21 -3.42 -0.53 -7.31
CA ALA A 21 -4.63 -0.22 -8.06
C ALA A 21 -4.29 0.32 -9.46
N PHE A 22 -3.38 1.30 -9.53
CA PHE A 22 -2.97 1.95 -10.77
C PHE A 22 -2.33 0.98 -11.77
N SER A 23 -1.46 0.08 -11.31
CA SER A 23 -0.84 -0.93 -12.16
C SER A 23 -1.88 -1.87 -12.75
N ARG A 24 -2.89 -2.31 -11.99
CA ARG A 24 -3.99 -3.15 -12.50
C ARG A 24 -4.92 -2.40 -13.45
N PHE A 25 -5.36 -1.17 -13.12
CA PHE A 25 -6.19 -0.37 -14.03
C PHE A 25 -5.50 -0.12 -15.38
N SER A 26 -4.18 0.07 -15.37
CA SER A 26 -3.39 0.27 -16.57
C SER A 26 -2.89 -1.02 -17.22
N HIS A 27 -3.22 -2.18 -16.67
CA HIS A 27 -2.71 -3.50 -17.09
C HIS A 27 -1.17 -3.49 -17.27
N GLY A 28 -0.47 -2.83 -16.35
CA GLY A 28 0.98 -2.72 -16.34
C GLY A 28 1.59 -1.72 -17.34
N LYS A 29 0.79 -1.00 -18.14
CA LYS A 29 1.30 -0.04 -19.15
C LYS A 29 2.32 0.96 -18.59
N PHE A 30 2.12 1.41 -17.36
CA PHE A 30 2.97 2.41 -16.70
C PHE A 30 3.76 1.85 -15.50
N ALA A 31 3.47 0.61 -15.10
CA ALA A 31 4.09 -0.04 -13.94
C ALA A 31 4.29 -1.55 -14.20
N PRO A 32 5.04 -1.93 -15.25
CA PRO A 32 5.07 -3.30 -15.75
C PRO A 32 5.64 -4.29 -14.74
N TRP A 33 6.67 -3.89 -13.99
CA TRP A 33 7.30 -4.74 -12.97
C TRP A 33 6.38 -5.04 -11.79
N TRP A 34 5.65 -4.02 -11.32
CA TRP A 34 4.70 -4.19 -10.22
C TRP A 34 3.47 -4.98 -10.67
N TYR A 35 2.97 -4.73 -11.87
CA TYR A 35 1.90 -5.54 -12.46
C TYR A 35 2.31 -7.00 -12.64
N ALA A 36 3.52 -7.27 -13.13
CA ALA A 36 4.09 -8.62 -13.23
C ALA A 36 4.17 -9.32 -11.87
N PHE A 37 4.59 -8.59 -10.82
CA PHE A 37 4.53 -9.08 -9.45
C PHE A 37 3.08 -9.45 -9.06
N GLN A 38 2.10 -8.59 -9.29
CA GLN A 38 0.71 -8.86 -8.93
C GLN A 38 0.13 -10.08 -9.65
N ILE A 39 0.32 -10.20 -10.97
CA ILE A 39 -0.22 -11.34 -11.75
C ILE A 39 0.47 -12.66 -11.42
N TYR A 40 1.73 -12.64 -10.96
CA TYR A 40 2.42 -13.83 -10.45
C TYR A 40 1.74 -14.40 -9.19
N HIS A 41 1.18 -13.51 -8.35
CA HIS A 41 0.53 -13.88 -7.10
C HIS A 41 -0.96 -14.19 -7.29
N ALA A 42 -1.66 -13.34 -8.04
CA ALA A 42 -3.08 -13.45 -8.31
C ALA A 42 -3.36 -13.10 -9.79
N PRO A 43 -3.77 -14.07 -10.62
CA PRO A 43 -4.04 -13.84 -12.04
C PRO A 43 -5.00 -12.67 -12.28
N ASP A 44 -4.80 -11.97 -13.40
CA ASP A 44 -5.77 -11.00 -13.92
C ASP A 44 -6.56 -11.65 -15.06
N ASP A 45 -7.42 -12.59 -14.67
CA ASP A 45 -8.13 -13.53 -15.56
C ASP A 45 -9.57 -13.11 -15.87
N GLY A 46 -9.96 -11.88 -15.50
CA GLY A 46 -11.32 -11.38 -15.63
C GLY A 46 -12.31 -11.97 -14.61
N SER A 47 -11.84 -12.75 -13.62
CA SER A 47 -12.67 -13.17 -12.50
C SER A 47 -13.19 -11.97 -11.70
N THR A 48 -14.30 -12.16 -11.00
CA THR A 48 -14.87 -11.11 -10.12
C THR A 48 -13.84 -10.59 -9.11
N ALA A 49 -12.98 -11.47 -8.57
CA ALA A 49 -11.90 -11.09 -7.68
C ALA A 49 -10.87 -10.20 -8.38
N ALA A 50 -10.42 -10.57 -9.58
CA ALA A 50 -9.47 -9.78 -10.37
C ALA A 50 -10.03 -8.39 -10.72
N ILE A 51 -11.30 -8.32 -11.12
CA ILE A 51 -12.01 -7.08 -11.46
C ILE A 51 -12.11 -6.14 -10.26
N ILE A 52 -12.46 -6.66 -9.08
CA ILE A 52 -12.73 -5.83 -7.88
C ILE A 52 -11.45 -5.41 -7.15
N THR A 53 -10.39 -6.23 -7.22
CA THR A 53 -9.10 -5.99 -6.53
C THR A 53 -8.59 -4.53 -6.63
N PRO A 54 -8.43 -3.92 -7.83
CA PRO A 54 -7.90 -2.56 -7.92
C PRO A 54 -8.81 -1.50 -7.28
N TYR A 55 -10.12 -1.72 -7.22
CA TYR A 55 -11.05 -0.81 -6.54
C TYR A 55 -10.90 -0.89 -5.02
N ILE A 56 -10.71 -2.09 -4.48
CA ILE A 56 -10.47 -2.31 -3.05
C ILE A 56 -9.14 -1.69 -2.63
N ASP A 57 -8.08 -1.91 -3.39
CA ASP A 57 -6.76 -1.32 -3.13
C ASP A 57 -6.82 0.22 -3.11
N LEU A 58 -7.51 0.83 -4.09
CA LEU A 58 -7.71 2.27 -4.15
C LEU A 58 -8.53 2.78 -2.96
N LEU A 59 -9.64 2.11 -2.62
CA LEU A 59 -10.49 2.48 -1.50
C LEU A 59 -9.72 2.45 -0.17
N ILE A 60 -9.00 1.36 0.10
CA ILE A 60 -8.19 1.22 1.31
C ILE A 60 -7.12 2.31 1.34
N SER A 61 -6.45 2.59 0.22
CA SER A 61 -5.47 3.68 0.14
C SER A 61 -6.07 5.04 0.53
N VAL A 62 -7.22 5.39 -0.04
CA VAL A 62 -7.94 6.64 0.28
C VAL A 62 -8.35 6.68 1.76
N VAL A 63 -8.86 5.58 2.31
CA VAL A 63 -9.22 5.48 3.73
C VAL A 63 -8.01 5.64 4.64
N LEU A 64 -6.84 5.08 4.28
CA LEU A 64 -5.61 5.23 5.06
C LEU A 64 -5.11 6.69 5.12
N LEU A 65 -5.35 7.48 4.06
CA LEU A 65 -4.94 8.89 3.97
C LEU A 65 -5.93 9.83 4.65
N PHE A 66 -7.23 9.65 4.39
CA PHE A 66 -8.25 10.65 4.72
C PHE A 66 -9.28 10.17 5.76
N GLY A 67 -9.27 8.87 6.10
CA GLY A 67 -10.21 8.31 7.05
C GLY A 67 -10.00 8.81 8.48
N ARG A 68 -11.07 8.76 9.28
CA ARG A 68 -10.94 8.89 10.75
C ARG A 68 -10.14 7.72 11.32
N GLN A 69 -9.57 7.87 12.51
CA GLN A 69 -8.64 6.90 13.11
C GLN A 69 -9.17 5.46 13.10
N SER A 70 -10.42 5.24 13.52
CA SER A 70 -11.02 3.89 13.50
C SER A 70 -11.05 3.27 12.11
N LEU A 71 -11.37 4.05 11.08
CA LEU A 71 -11.37 3.57 9.69
C LEU A 71 -9.96 3.31 9.17
N ARG A 72 -8.98 4.13 9.55
CA ARG A 72 -7.57 3.92 9.19
C ARG A 72 -7.02 2.63 9.82
N ILE A 73 -7.35 2.38 11.09
CA ILE A 73 -7.00 1.13 11.77
C ILE A 73 -7.63 -0.06 11.04
N SER A 74 -8.93 0.00 10.75
CA SER A 74 -9.62 -1.06 10.01
C SER A 74 -9.00 -1.30 8.63
N ALA A 75 -8.72 -0.24 7.88
CA ALA A 75 -8.08 -0.33 6.57
C ALA A 75 -6.70 -1.00 6.65
N ALA A 76 -5.85 -0.57 7.59
CA ALA A 76 -4.52 -1.17 7.78
C ALA A 76 -4.60 -2.64 8.23
N ALA A 77 -5.55 -2.97 9.12
CA ALA A 77 -5.77 -4.34 9.59
C ALA A 77 -6.28 -5.26 8.48
N VAL A 78 -7.21 -4.77 7.64
CA VAL A 78 -7.71 -5.50 6.48
C VAL A 78 -6.59 -5.74 5.46
N SER A 79 -5.76 -4.73 5.16
CA SER A 79 -4.57 -4.94 4.31
C SER A 79 -3.63 -5.99 4.86
N LEU A 80 -3.32 -5.91 6.17
CA LEU A 80 -2.45 -6.87 6.83
C LEU A 80 -3.01 -8.30 6.72
N LEU A 81 -4.31 -8.47 6.92
CA LEU A 81 -4.97 -9.76 6.76
C LEU A 81 -4.77 -10.32 5.34
N PHE A 82 -5.01 -9.52 4.30
CA PHE A 82 -4.81 -9.96 2.92
C PHE A 82 -3.35 -10.27 2.60
N PHE A 83 -2.39 -9.50 3.13
CA PHE A 83 -0.97 -9.79 2.95
C PHE A 83 -0.55 -11.11 3.63
N VAL A 84 -1.09 -11.40 4.81
CA VAL A 84 -0.85 -12.68 5.50
C VAL A 84 -1.44 -13.84 4.71
N ILE A 85 -2.66 -13.69 4.18
CA ILE A 85 -3.29 -14.71 3.30
C ILE A 85 -2.43 -14.90 2.05
N GLY A 86 -2.00 -13.82 1.39
CA GLY A 86 -1.13 -13.87 0.21
C GLY A 86 0.18 -14.59 0.48
N LEU A 87 0.87 -14.23 1.57
CA LEU A 87 2.08 -14.90 2.03
C LEU A 87 1.85 -16.41 2.25
N ALA A 88 0.78 -16.77 2.96
CA ALA A 88 0.45 -18.17 3.23
C ALA A 88 0.21 -18.95 1.92
N MET A 89 -0.49 -18.34 0.94
CA MET A 89 -0.69 -18.94 -0.38
C MET A 89 0.62 -19.12 -1.15
N GLN A 90 1.54 -18.15 -1.12
CA GLN A 90 2.84 -18.30 -1.79
C GLN A 90 3.70 -19.38 -1.15
N VAL A 91 3.74 -19.44 0.18
CA VAL A 91 4.46 -20.47 0.94
C VAL A 91 3.89 -21.85 0.63
N ALA A 92 2.57 -22.01 0.67
CA ALA A 92 1.91 -23.28 0.36
C ALA A 92 2.15 -23.74 -1.10
N ALA A 93 2.25 -22.79 -2.03
CA ALA A 93 2.53 -23.06 -3.44
C ALA A 93 4.02 -23.26 -3.75
N GLY A 94 4.93 -23.15 -2.77
CA GLY A 94 6.39 -23.22 -2.99
C GLY A 94 6.94 -22.09 -3.87
N LYS A 95 6.22 -20.97 -3.95
CA LYS A 95 6.59 -19.79 -4.76
C LYS A 95 7.55 -18.88 -3.99
N LYS A 96 8.20 -17.95 -4.69
CA LYS A 96 9.03 -16.92 -4.06
C LYS A 96 8.13 -15.97 -3.27
N TYR A 97 8.39 -15.81 -1.97
CA TYR A 97 7.50 -15.08 -1.05
C TYR A 97 8.15 -13.89 -0.32
N ILE A 98 9.39 -13.52 -0.68
CA ILE A 98 10.12 -12.45 0.03
C ILE A 98 9.43 -11.09 -0.09
N GLY A 99 8.74 -10.85 -1.21
CA GLY A 99 7.92 -9.66 -1.41
C GLY A 99 6.75 -9.61 -0.43
N ASP A 100 6.06 -10.74 -0.23
CA ASP A 100 4.94 -10.85 0.71
C ASP A 100 5.36 -10.63 2.17
N VAL A 101 6.57 -11.08 2.54
CA VAL A 101 7.13 -10.79 3.88
C VAL A 101 7.29 -9.28 4.07
N ALA A 102 7.81 -8.56 3.06
CA ALA A 102 7.93 -7.12 3.13
C ALA A 102 6.56 -6.42 3.25
N LEU A 103 5.54 -6.92 2.53
CA LEU A 103 4.16 -6.42 2.65
C LEU A 103 3.58 -6.65 4.05
N VAL A 104 3.79 -7.82 4.65
CA VAL A 104 3.35 -8.12 6.02
C VAL A 104 4.03 -7.21 7.04
N VAL A 105 5.34 -7.01 6.94
CA VAL A 105 6.08 -6.09 7.83
C VAL A 105 5.56 -4.66 7.70
N LEU A 106 5.29 -4.20 6.47
CA LEU A 106 4.69 -2.90 6.23
C LEU A 106 3.30 -2.78 6.85
N GLY A 107 2.46 -3.82 6.71
CA GLY A 107 1.14 -3.88 7.33
C GLY A 107 1.19 -3.79 8.86
N ILE A 108 2.07 -4.57 9.51
CA ILE A 108 2.26 -4.56 10.97
C ILE A 108 2.70 -3.18 11.45
N THR A 109 3.70 -2.59 10.79
CA THR A 109 4.24 -1.27 11.17
C THR A 109 3.24 -0.14 10.92
N ALA A 110 2.39 -0.24 9.89
CA ALA A 110 1.29 0.70 9.66
C ALA A 110 0.22 0.61 10.76
N VAL A 111 -0.24 -0.59 11.13
CA VAL A 111 -1.20 -0.79 12.22
C VAL A 111 -0.64 -0.23 13.53
N TRP A 112 0.61 -0.58 13.86
CA TRP A 112 1.29 -0.07 15.05
C TRP A 112 1.43 1.46 15.05
N GLY A 113 1.81 2.04 13.91
CA GLY A 113 1.93 3.48 13.73
C GLY A 113 0.62 4.22 14.00
N ILE A 114 -0.50 3.69 13.51
CA ILE A 114 -1.83 4.30 13.72
C ILE A 114 -2.28 4.14 15.18
N LEU A 115 -2.11 2.97 15.78
CA LEU A 115 -2.51 2.70 17.17
C LEU A 115 -1.75 3.55 18.19
N THR A 116 -0.48 3.84 17.92
CA THR A 116 0.38 4.59 18.84
C THR A 116 0.41 6.10 18.59
N THR A 117 -0.36 6.60 17.61
CA THR A 117 -0.49 8.03 17.34
C THR A 117 -1.65 8.62 18.16
N SER A 118 -1.38 9.60 19.02
CA SER A 118 -2.42 10.29 19.82
C SER A 118 -3.14 11.36 19.00
N GLU A 119 -4.40 11.66 19.36
CA GLU A 119 -5.22 12.70 18.72
C GLU A 119 -4.61 14.12 18.81
N GLU A 120 -3.74 14.37 19.78
CA GLU A 120 -3.08 15.68 19.99
C GLU A 120 -2.08 16.02 18.87
N THR A 121 -1.52 15.01 18.21
CA THR A 121 -0.58 15.18 17.08
C THR A 121 -1.25 15.51 15.74
N ARG A 122 -2.59 15.59 15.71
CA ARG A 122 -3.44 15.66 14.51
C ARG A 122 -3.45 17.03 13.84
N GLY A 123 -3.27 18.11 14.61
CA GLY A 123 -3.17 19.48 14.08
C GLY A 123 -1.89 19.74 13.27
N ASN A 124 -0.76 19.17 13.70
CA ASN A 124 0.52 19.23 12.97
C ASN A 124 0.65 18.18 11.87
N GLN A 125 -0.22 17.15 11.87
CA GLN A 125 -0.18 16.11 10.85
C GLN A 125 -0.65 16.64 9.48
N ALA A 126 -1.62 17.55 9.41
CA ALA A 126 -2.08 18.13 8.13
C ALA A 126 -0.98 18.89 7.37
N SER A 127 -0.04 19.54 8.08
CA SER A 127 1.05 20.31 7.49
C SER A 127 2.29 19.46 7.15
N ALA A 128 2.60 18.43 7.95
CA ALA A 128 3.64 17.45 7.63
C ALA A 128 3.20 16.47 6.53
N PHE A 129 1.91 16.14 6.48
CA PHE A 129 1.29 15.30 5.47
C PHE A 129 1.39 15.94 4.09
N SER A 130 1.19 17.26 3.94
CA SER A 130 1.39 17.90 2.64
C SER A 130 2.83 17.69 2.14
N ARG A 131 3.85 17.98 2.94
CA ARG A 131 5.23 17.91 2.42
C ARG A 131 5.74 16.47 2.25
N GLY A 132 5.54 15.60 3.24
CA GLY A 132 6.06 14.23 3.19
C GLY A 132 5.36 13.34 2.17
N PHE A 133 4.03 13.45 2.05
CA PHE A 133 3.24 12.68 1.08
C PHE A 133 3.59 13.10 -0.37
N TRP A 134 3.69 14.40 -0.63
CA TRP A 134 4.07 14.88 -1.96
C TRP A 134 5.50 14.45 -2.30
N VAL A 135 6.45 14.52 -1.38
CA VAL A 135 7.83 14.06 -1.65
C VAL A 135 7.85 12.56 -1.96
N ILE A 136 7.22 11.71 -1.16
CA ILE A 136 7.22 10.26 -1.41
C ILE A 136 6.48 9.92 -2.72
N SER A 137 5.32 10.54 -2.95
CA SER A 137 4.53 10.29 -4.16
C SER A 137 5.23 10.80 -5.42
N ILE A 138 5.81 12.01 -5.38
CA ILE A 138 6.58 12.58 -6.49
C ILE A 138 7.84 11.77 -6.71
N SER A 139 8.59 11.39 -5.67
CA SER A 139 9.79 10.56 -5.82
C SER A 139 9.48 9.18 -6.39
N ALA A 140 8.38 8.55 -5.98
CA ALA A 140 7.95 7.25 -6.53
C ALA A 140 7.55 7.38 -8.01
N VAL A 141 6.80 8.42 -8.37
CA VAL A 141 6.42 8.71 -9.77
C VAL A 141 7.64 9.08 -10.61
N LEU A 142 8.54 9.93 -10.11
CA LEU A 142 9.77 10.30 -10.81
C LEU A 142 10.71 9.12 -11.00
N PHE A 143 10.81 8.22 -10.01
CA PHE A 143 11.59 7.00 -10.14
C PHE A 143 11.00 6.05 -11.20
N GLN A 144 9.68 5.97 -11.29
CA GLN A 144 9.00 5.19 -12.32
C GLN A 144 9.16 5.80 -13.71
N LEU A 145 9.09 7.13 -13.84
CA LEU A 145 9.38 7.82 -15.10
C LEU A 145 10.85 7.64 -15.49
N PHE A 146 11.78 7.73 -14.55
CA PHE A 146 13.20 7.49 -14.81
C PHE A 146 13.45 6.09 -15.37
N ILE A 147 12.83 5.05 -14.79
CA ILE A 147 12.91 3.66 -15.30
C ILE A 147 12.17 3.49 -16.63
N ALA A 148 11.13 4.27 -16.91
CA ALA A 148 10.37 4.15 -18.16
C ALA A 148 11.09 4.80 -19.37
N PHE A 149 12.02 5.72 -19.13
CA PHE A 149 12.74 6.47 -20.17
C PHE A 149 14.23 6.11 -20.32
N TYR A 150 14.75 5.18 -19.52
CA TYR A 150 16.11 4.63 -19.59
C TYR A 150 16.10 3.11 -19.45
#